data_AF-A0A933MLI2-F1
#
_entry.id   AF-A0A933MLI2-F1
#
_cell.length_a   1.000
_cell.length_b   1.000
_cell.length_c   1.000
_cell.angle_alpha   90.00
_cell.angle_beta   90.00
_cell.angle_gamma   90.00
#
_symmetry.space_group_name_H-M   'P 1'
#
loop_
_entity.id
_entity.type
_entity.pdbx_description
1 polymer ?
#
loop_
_entity_poly.entity_id
_entity_poly.type
_entity_poly.pdbx_seq_one_letter_code
_entity_poly.pdbx_strand_id
1 'polypeptide(L)'
;MLRKVFLSAVCLLLATAAFAQTPRKTTLAVMDLSTTGISKSDGAILTDALLSYLVNTNYYEIVERSKRDEILKEQGFAQSGACN
;
A
#
# COMPACT_ATOMS: atom_id res chain seq x y z
N MET A 1 5.39 37.14 -33.43
CA MET A 1 4.30 36.73 -32.52
C MET A 1 4.38 35.25 -32.14
N LEU A 2 4.67 34.36 -33.09
CA LEU A 2 4.76 32.90 -32.88
C LEU A 2 5.72 32.45 -31.76
N ARG A 3 6.90 33.07 -31.63
CA ARG A 3 7.89 32.73 -30.59
C ARG A 3 7.42 33.01 -29.16
N LYS A 4 6.60 34.04 -28.95
CA LYS A 4 6.04 34.39 -27.63
C LYS A 4 4.89 33.44 -27.24
N VAL A 5 4.05 33.07 -28.21
CA VAL A 5 2.96 32.10 -28.01
C VAL A 5 3.55 30.72 -27.70
N PHE A 6 4.60 30.32 -28.41
CA PHE A 6 5.29 29.05 -28.15
C PHE A 6 5.93 29.01 -26.76
N LEU A 7 6.63 30.09 -26.36
CA LEU A 7 7.23 30.18 -25.03
C LEU A 7 6.18 30.18 -23.91
N SER A 8 5.04 30.85 -24.13
CA SER A 8 3.92 30.86 -23.20
C SER A 8 3.23 29.49 -23.08
N ALA A 9 3.07 28.77 -24.20
CA ALA A 9 2.48 27.43 -24.21
C ALA A 9 3.38 26.42 -23.48
N VAL A 10 4.70 26.48 -23.70
CA VAL A 10 5.68 25.64 -22.99
C VAL A 10 5.68 25.93 -21.49
N CYS A 11 5.57 27.20 -21.10
CA CYS A 11 5.51 27.60 -19.70
C CYS A 11 4.23 27.09 -19.01
N LEU A 12 3.09 27.13 -19.70
CA LEU A 12 1.81 26.61 -19.19
C LEU A 12 1.84 25.08 -19.02
N LEU A 13 2.48 24.37 -19.97
CA LEU A 13 2.63 22.91 -19.92
C LEU A 13 3.56 22.47 -18.77
N LEU A 14 4.67 23.18 -18.56
CA LEU A 14 5.59 22.94 -17.44
C LEU A 14 4.94 23.23 -16.07
N ALA A 15 4.12 24.28 -15.97
CA ALA A 15 3.40 24.60 -14.74
C ALA A 15 2.46 23.46 -14.31
N THR A 16 1.76 22.82 -15.26
CA THR A 16 0.87 21.69 -14.92
C THR A 16 1.59 20.44 -14.42
N ALA A 17 2.83 20.18 -14.89
CA ALA A 17 3.61 19.02 -14.44
C ALA A 17 4.08 19.16 -12.99
N ALA A 18 4.31 20.39 -12.51
CA ALA A 18 4.77 20.65 -11.15
C ALA A 18 3.71 20.32 -10.07
N PHE A 19 2.41 20.36 -10.41
CA PHE A 19 1.32 20.08 -9.47
C PHE A 19 0.87 18.61 -9.44
N ALA A 20 1.47 17.74 -10.27
CA ALA A 20 1.04 16.35 -10.41
C ALA A 20 1.69 15.37 -9.41
N GLN A 21 2.43 15.85 -8.41
CA GLN A 21 3.10 14.97 -7.44
C GLN A 21 2.14 14.54 -6.33
N THR A 22 1.35 13.49 -6.58
CA THR A 22 0.59 12.82 -5.53
C THR A 22 1.55 12.10 -4.59
N PRO A 23 1.46 12.29 -3.26
CA PRO A 23 2.26 11.52 -2.32
C PRO A 23 1.93 10.03 -2.48
N ARG A 24 2.93 9.24 -2.84
CA ARG A 24 2.78 7.80 -3.01
C ARG A 24 2.63 7.16 -1.63
N LYS A 25 1.54 6.42 -1.42
CA LYS A 25 1.33 5.66 -0.18
C LYS A 25 2.33 4.51 -0.11
N THR A 26 2.75 4.18 1.11
CA THR A 26 3.57 3.00 1.33
C THR A 26 2.66 1.77 1.34
N THR A 27 2.98 0.78 0.51
CA THR A 27 2.24 -0.48 0.46
C THR A 27 2.64 -1.36 1.65
N LEU A 28 1.66 -1.88 2.39
CA LEU A 28 1.87 -2.74 3.55
C LEU A 28 1.10 -4.05 3.42
N ALA A 29 1.76 -5.16 3.72
CA ALA A 29 1.15 -6.47 3.91
C ALA A 29 1.19 -6.81 5.41
N VAL A 30 0.03 -7.09 6.00
CA VAL A 30 -0.08 -7.44 7.42
C VAL A 30 -0.35 -8.94 7.55
N MET A 31 0.45 -9.60 8.40
CA MET A 31 0.29 -11.01 8.76
C MET A 31 -0.68 -11.14 9.95
N ASP A 32 -1.27 -12.32 10.10
CA ASP A 32 -2.14 -12.60 11.23
C ASP A 32 -1.34 -12.60 12.54
N LEU A 33 -1.92 -12.04 13.61
CA LEU A 33 -1.27 -11.98 14.91
C LEU A 33 -1.06 -13.39 15.49
N SER A 34 0.14 -13.65 16.03
CA SER A 34 0.38 -14.83 16.85
C SER A 34 -0.24 -14.63 18.23
N THR A 35 -1.15 -15.53 18.60
CA THR A 35 -1.92 -15.43 19.84
C THR A 35 -1.37 -16.35 20.91
N THR A 36 -1.11 -15.81 22.11
CA THR A 36 -0.84 -16.59 23.32
C THR A 36 -1.86 -16.18 24.39
N GLY A 37 -2.59 -17.15 24.95
CA GLY A 37 -3.57 -16.88 26.01
C GLY A 37 -4.94 -16.37 25.54
N ILE A 38 -5.16 -16.26 24.22
CA ILE A 38 -6.47 -15.96 23.61
C ILE A 38 -6.75 -16.91 22.45
N SER A 39 -8.01 -16.99 22.01
CA SER A 39 -8.38 -17.87 20.90
C SER A 39 -7.83 -17.33 19.56
N LYS A 40 -7.66 -18.23 18.58
CA LYS A 40 -7.25 -17.82 17.22
C LYS A 40 -8.26 -16.86 16.58
N SER A 41 -9.56 -17.04 16.88
CA SER A 41 -10.61 -16.12 16.42
C SER A 41 -10.46 -14.74 17.00
N ASP A 42 -10.10 -14.61 18.28
CA ASP A 42 -9.85 -13.31 18.90
C ASP A 42 -8.64 -12.62 18.27
N GLY A 43 -7.58 -13.39 17.98
CA GLY A 43 -6.42 -12.90 17.22
C GLY A 43 -6.78 -12.38 15.83
N ALA A 44 -7.67 -13.07 15.12
CA ALA A 44 -8.16 -12.63 13.82
C ALA A 44 -8.94 -11.32 13.93
N ILE A 45 -9.82 -11.20 14.93
CA ILE A 45 -10.57 -9.96 15.21
C ILE A 45 -9.62 -8.79 15.51
N LEU A 46 -8.58 -9.02 16.32
CA LEU A 46 -7.57 -8.00 16.62
C LEU A 46 -6.76 -7.60 15.38
N THR A 47 -6.43 -8.56 14.52
CA THR A 47 -5.76 -8.30 13.24
C THR A 47 -6.64 -7.43 12.33
N ASP A 48 -7.94 -7.72 12.26
CA ASP A 48 -8.90 -6.94 11.47
C ASP A 48 -9.12 -5.53 12.02
N ALA A 49 -9.13 -5.38 13.35
CA ALA A 49 -9.18 -4.07 14.00
C ALA A 49 -7.93 -3.24 13.70
N LEU A 50 -6.73 -3.85 13.75
CA LEU A 50 -5.48 -3.21 13.38
C LEU A 50 -5.49 -2.77 11.91
N LEU A 51 -5.90 -3.66 11.00
CA LEU A 51 -6.04 -3.35 9.58
C LEU A 51 -6.99 -2.17 9.35
N SER A 52 -8.14 -2.18 10.00
CA SER A 52 -9.11 -1.08 9.93
C SER A 52 -8.49 0.24 10.41
N TYR A 53 -7.74 0.22 11.51
CA TYR A 53 -7.01 1.39 11.98
C TYR A 53 -5.99 1.90 10.96
N LEU A 54 -5.17 1.01 10.37
CA LEU A 54 -4.16 1.36 9.37
C LEU A 54 -4.78 1.95 8.10
N VAL A 55 -5.89 1.38 7.62
CA VAL A 55 -6.65 1.91 6.47
C VAL A 55 -7.16 3.32 6.78
N ASN A 56 -7.69 3.52 7.99
CA ASN A 56 -8.22 4.82 8.42
C ASN A 56 -7.15 5.91 8.52
N THR A 57 -5.86 5.55 8.66
CA THR A 57 -4.78 6.55 8.64
C THR A 57 -4.61 7.22 7.27
N ASN A 58 -5.09 6.61 6.18
CA ASN A 58 -4.89 7.05 4.79
C ASN A 58 -3.42 7.11 4.32
N TYR A 59 -2.43 6.79 5.16
CA TYR A 59 -1.01 6.82 4.79
C TYR A 59 -0.55 5.58 4.03
N TYR A 60 -1.27 4.47 4.18
CA TYR A 60 -0.86 3.17 3.67
C TYR A 60 -1.82 2.65 2.61
N GLU A 61 -1.27 1.87 1.70
CA GLU A 61 -2.02 1.02 0.78
C GLU A 61 -1.90 -0.42 1.29
N ILE A 62 -2.99 -0.99 1.79
CA ILE A 62 -2.98 -2.31 2.40
C ILE A 62 -3.16 -3.38 1.32
N VAL A 63 -2.30 -4.40 1.33
CA VAL A 63 -2.45 -5.58 0.48
C VAL A 63 -3.56 -6.47 1.03
N GLU A 64 -4.52 -6.83 0.18
CA GLU A 64 -5.58 -7.78 0.53
C GLU A 64 -5.02 -9.16 0.87
N ARG A 65 -5.67 -9.88 1.79
CA ARG A 65 -5.20 -11.20 2.26
C ARG A 65 -5.01 -12.21 1.11
N SER A 66 -5.98 -12.29 0.20
CA SER A 66 -5.91 -13.16 -0.99
C SER A 66 -4.68 -12.84 -1.86
N LYS A 67 -4.41 -11.55 -2.08
CA LYS A 67 -3.27 -11.10 -2.88
C LYS A 67 -1.94 -11.34 -2.17
N ARG A 68 -1.90 -11.14 -0.86
CA ARG A 68 -0.74 -11.43 -0.02
C ARG A 68 -0.38 -12.91 -0.09
N ASP A 69 -1.36 -13.80 0.02
CA ASP A 69 -1.14 -15.25 -0.02
C ASP A 69 -0.66 -15.72 -1.40
N GLU A 70 -1.17 -15.13 -2.49
CA GLU A 70 -0.68 -15.35 -3.86
C GLU A 70 0.80 -14.95 -3.99
N ILE A 71 1.17 -13.75 -3.53
CA ILE A 71 2.55 -13.25 -3.58
C ILE A 71 3.49 -14.16 -2.78
N LEU A 72 3.11 -14.58 -1.58
CA LEU A 72 3.93 -15.47 -0.75
C LEU A 72 4.14 -16.85 -1.39
N LYS A 73 3.14 -17.33 -2.15
CA LYS A 73 3.25 -18.57 -2.93
C LYS A 73 4.19 -18.40 -4.12
N GLU A 74 4.07 -17.31 -4.87
CA GLU A 74 4.95 -17.01 -6.01
C GLU A 74 6.42 -16.86 -5.61
N GLN A 75 6.66 -16.21 -4.46
CA GLN A 75 8.01 -15.99 -3.93
C GLN A 75 8.58 -17.22 -3.19
N GLY A 76 7.84 -18.33 -3.12
CA GLY A 76 8.30 -19.55 -2.44
C GLY A 76 8.44 -19.42 -0.92
N PHE A 77 8.00 -18.32 -0.31
CA PHE A 77 8.09 -18.09 1.14
C PHE A 77 7.22 -19.07 1.94
N ALA A 78 6.08 -19.48 1.37
CA ALA A 78 5.24 -20.53 1.96
C ALA A 78 5.94 -21.90 1.99
N GLN A 79 6.93 -22.14 1.11
CA GLN A 79 7.62 -23.42 0.96
C GLN A 79 8.97 -23.46 1.70
N SER A 80 9.60 -22.30 1.92
CA SER A 80 10.89 -22.21 2.62
C SER A 80 10.79 -22.27 4.14
N GLY A 81 9.57 -22.32 4.70
CA GLY A 81 9.37 -22.36 6.17
C GLY A 81 9.75 -21.08 6.89
N ALA A 82 9.97 -19.98 6.16
CA ALA A 82 10.35 -18.68 6.71
C ALA A 82 9.19 -17.92 7.39
N CYS A 83 7.98 -18.49 7.39
CA CYS A 83 6.79 -17.92 8.02
C CYS A 83 6.42 -18.60 9.36
N ASN A 84 7.33 -19.41 9.92
CA ASN A 84 7.15 -20.12 11.19
C ASN A 84 7.65 -19.30 12.38
#